data_AF-A0A0A2HTI1-F1
#
_entry.id   AF-A0A0A2HTI1-F1
#
_cell.length_a   1.000
_cell.length_b   1.000
_cell.length_c   1.000
_cell.angle_alpha   90.00
_cell.angle_beta   90.00
_cell.angle_gamma   90.00
#
_symmetry.space_group_name_H-M   'P 1'
#
loop_
_entity.id
_entity.type
_entity.pdbx_description
1 polymer ?
#
loop_
_entity_poly.entity_id
_entity_poly.type
_entity_poly.pdbx_seq_one_letter_code
_entity_poly.pdbx_strand_id
1 'polypeptide(L)'
;MANDRLLYLDFIRVVANLAIILFHYNVWTERLVAADFLLVRNYTMLGEIGVSLFLVLSGASLSQSTKGDFDAPSFYRKRIRAIFPMFYLVYACFMGLALVFHQYQFSAERSPFAFALTLIGLDGLLSTVIPTYYLVGEWFLGCIIVLYLLYPALRYCFVRSDILTLALCCTVVLLLQNHYSFTFPLQRLPLFRIAEFVFGMFFLTRFTSNRPADHLLIALATIVLMVASTLDFPSLGAITMNMYGMVAFVCLAYAARFAPWKPLEPAITFLSRYAYPAFLVHHIILKQTLVASSRLIHSTVANLFVFVLVVIVVYSTAYAFDTVLAHLRQPGRIVGYIKATAGRRS
;
A
#
# COMPACT_ATOMS: atom_id res chain seq x y z
N MET A 1 4.48 23.27 -12.96
CA MET A 1 5.71 22.46 -13.14
C MET A 1 6.19 21.75 -11.88
N ALA A 2 6.39 22.40 -10.72
CA ALA A 2 6.72 21.70 -9.48
C ALA A 2 5.51 20.93 -8.89
N ASN A 3 4.30 21.48 -9.02
CA ASN A 3 3.06 20.86 -8.54
C ASN A 3 2.69 19.61 -9.35
N ASP A 4 2.84 19.65 -10.69
CA ASP A 4 2.55 18.53 -11.59
C ASP A 4 3.46 17.30 -11.35
N ARG A 5 4.70 17.55 -10.87
CA ARG A 5 5.67 16.49 -10.53
C ARG A 5 5.31 15.70 -9.27
N LEU A 6 4.44 16.22 -8.40
CA LEU A 6 3.95 15.47 -7.25
C LEU A 6 2.61 14.80 -7.57
N LEU A 7 1.80 15.45 -8.41
CA LEU A 7 0.45 14.99 -8.71
C LEU A 7 0.41 13.64 -9.43
N TYR A 8 1.39 13.31 -10.28
CA TYR A 8 1.41 11.97 -10.90
C TYR A 8 1.72 10.84 -9.91
N LEU A 9 2.56 11.10 -8.90
CA LEU A 9 2.83 10.12 -7.83
C LEU A 9 1.58 9.92 -6.97
N ASP A 10 0.83 11.00 -6.73
CA ASP A 10 -0.46 10.93 -6.06
C ASP A 10 -1.49 10.16 -6.90
N PHE A 11 -1.55 10.39 -8.21
CA PHE A 11 -2.40 9.62 -9.12
C PHE A 11 -2.07 8.12 -9.07
N ILE A 12 -0.79 7.74 -9.18
CA ILE A 12 -0.38 6.34 -9.09
C ILE A 12 -0.75 5.75 -7.72
N ARG A 13 -0.62 6.52 -6.63
CA ARG A 13 -1.06 6.10 -5.29
C ARG A 13 -2.55 5.78 -5.26
N VAL A 14 -3.38 6.61 -5.89
CA VAL A 14 -4.82 6.41 -5.98
C VAL A 14 -5.13 5.15 -6.79
N VAL A 15 -4.51 4.97 -7.95
CA VAL A 15 -4.67 3.77 -8.78
C VAL A 15 -4.29 2.51 -7.98
N ALA A 16 -3.14 2.52 -7.30
CA ALA A 16 -2.70 1.42 -6.47
C ALA A 16 -3.70 1.09 -5.35
N ASN A 17 -4.19 2.12 -4.64
CA ASN A 17 -5.15 1.94 -3.57
C ASN A 17 -6.48 1.35 -4.06
N LEU A 18 -7.03 1.92 -5.14
CA LEU A 18 -8.29 1.45 -5.73
C LEU A 18 -8.15 0.03 -6.30
N ALA A 19 -6.99 -0.32 -6.88
CA ALA A 19 -6.70 -1.68 -7.34
C ALA A 19 -6.74 -2.70 -6.18
N ILE A 20 -6.15 -2.36 -5.03
CA ILE A 20 -6.19 -3.21 -3.83
C ILE A 20 -7.62 -3.33 -3.27
N ILE A 21 -8.35 -2.22 -3.19
CA ILE A 21 -9.76 -2.25 -2.73
C ILE A 21 -10.61 -3.11 -3.66
N LEU A 22 -10.46 -2.95 -4.99
CA LEU A 22 -11.19 -3.73 -5.99
C LEU A 22 -10.79 -5.21 -5.98
N PHE A 23 -9.52 -5.52 -5.76
CA PHE A 23 -9.04 -6.89 -5.55
C PHE A 23 -9.81 -7.57 -4.41
N HIS A 24 -9.77 -6.97 -3.21
CA HIS A 24 -10.46 -7.54 -2.05
C HIS A 24 -11.98 -7.53 -2.20
N TYR A 25 -12.53 -6.57 -2.94
CA TYR A 25 -13.95 -6.54 -3.26
C TYR A 25 -14.38 -7.76 -4.07
N ASN A 26 -13.62 -8.10 -5.11
CA ASN A 26 -13.87 -9.28 -5.93
C ASN A 26 -13.71 -10.57 -5.11
N VAL A 27 -12.71 -10.65 -4.23
CA VAL A 27 -12.55 -11.79 -3.29
C VAL A 27 -13.81 -11.98 -2.43
N TRP A 28 -14.37 -10.91 -1.87
CA TRP A 28 -15.59 -11.02 -1.06
C TRP A 28 -16.85 -11.26 -1.90
N THR A 29 -16.92 -10.71 -3.11
CA THR A 29 -18.02 -10.95 -4.05
C THR A 29 -18.09 -12.43 -4.43
N GLU A 30 -16.94 -13.04 -4.75
CA GLU A 30 -16.87 -14.46 -5.08
C GLU A 30 -17.29 -15.33 -3.90
N ARG A 31 -16.88 -14.98 -2.68
CA ARG A 31 -17.18 -15.74 -1.46
C ARG A 31 -18.63 -15.63 -0.99
N LEU A 32 -19.26 -14.47 -1.17
CA LEU A 32 -20.56 -14.14 -0.56
C LEU A 32 -21.71 -14.00 -1.56
N VAL A 33 -21.42 -13.87 -2.85
CA VAL A 33 -22.42 -13.66 -3.91
C VAL A 33 -22.29 -14.75 -4.97
N ALA A 34 -21.47 -14.55 -6.00
CA ALA A 34 -21.14 -15.53 -7.03
C ALA A 34 -20.02 -14.98 -7.95
N ALA A 35 -19.28 -15.88 -8.60
CA ALA A 35 -18.23 -15.53 -9.56
C ALA A 35 -18.78 -14.80 -10.82
N ASP A 36 -20.05 -14.98 -11.17
CA ASP A 36 -20.67 -14.34 -12.34
C ASP A 36 -20.79 -12.82 -12.19
N PHE A 37 -20.80 -12.32 -10.96
CA PHE A 37 -20.93 -10.89 -10.68
C PHE A 37 -19.60 -10.18 -10.50
N LEU A 38 -18.45 -10.85 -10.66
CA LEU A 38 -17.14 -10.23 -10.53
C LEU A 38 -17.00 -9.01 -11.43
N LEU A 39 -16.50 -7.92 -10.87
CA LEU A 39 -16.20 -6.69 -11.63
C LEU A 39 -14.91 -6.84 -12.42
N VAL A 40 -13.98 -7.68 -11.95
CA VAL A 40 -12.71 -7.98 -12.62
C VAL A 40 -12.46 -9.48 -12.50
N ARG A 41 -12.36 -10.19 -13.63
CA ARG A 41 -12.11 -11.65 -13.64
C ARG A 41 -10.71 -11.99 -13.12
N ASN A 42 -9.68 -11.30 -13.60
CA ASN A 42 -8.29 -11.52 -13.18
C ASN A 42 -7.90 -10.66 -11.97
N TYR A 43 -8.75 -10.63 -10.94
CA TYR A 43 -8.57 -9.73 -9.80
C TYR A 43 -7.27 -10.01 -9.02
N THR A 44 -6.79 -11.26 -8.94
CA THR A 44 -5.52 -11.59 -8.27
C THR A 44 -4.32 -10.87 -8.88
N MET A 45 -4.25 -10.80 -10.21
CA MET A 45 -3.21 -10.03 -10.91
C MET A 45 -3.32 -8.53 -10.60
N LEU A 46 -4.55 -8.00 -10.54
CA LEU A 46 -4.79 -6.61 -10.16
C LEU A 46 -4.29 -6.30 -8.74
N GLY A 47 -4.52 -7.21 -7.79
CA GLY A 47 -4.03 -7.10 -6.41
C GLY A 47 -2.50 -7.04 -6.35
N GLU A 48 -1.81 -7.96 -7.03
CA GLU A 48 -0.35 -8.00 -7.08
C GLU A 48 0.25 -6.73 -7.73
N ILE A 49 -0.35 -6.26 -8.84
CA ILE A 49 0.03 -5.00 -9.48
C ILE A 49 -0.17 -3.84 -8.50
N GLY A 50 -1.28 -3.79 -7.77
CA GLY A 50 -1.55 -2.76 -6.76
C GLY A 50 -0.46 -2.71 -5.69
N VAL A 51 -0.01 -3.87 -5.18
CA VAL A 51 1.08 -3.96 -4.21
C VAL A 51 2.39 -3.46 -4.83
N SER A 52 2.72 -3.92 -6.05
CA SER A 52 3.91 -3.46 -6.78
C SER A 52 3.95 -1.95 -6.94
N LEU A 53 2.82 -1.34 -7.35
CA LEU A 53 2.72 0.12 -7.50
C LEU A 53 3.03 0.83 -6.19
N PHE A 54 2.54 0.35 -5.04
CA PHE A 54 2.87 0.92 -3.73
C PHE A 54 4.34 0.77 -3.35
N LEU A 55 4.97 -0.37 -3.68
CA LEU A 55 6.39 -0.61 -3.41
C LEU A 55 7.30 0.29 -4.24
N VAL A 56 7.04 0.37 -5.55
CA VAL A 56 7.76 1.26 -6.48
C VAL A 56 7.56 2.72 -6.06
N LEU A 57 6.32 3.12 -5.75
CA LEU A 57 6.00 4.45 -5.25
C LEU A 57 6.74 4.79 -3.94
N SER A 58 6.85 3.82 -3.03
CA SER A 58 7.54 4.00 -1.75
C SER A 58 9.03 4.24 -1.95
N GLY A 59 9.69 3.44 -2.78
CA GLY A 59 11.10 3.63 -3.12
C GLY A 59 11.36 4.96 -3.85
N ALA A 60 10.51 5.31 -4.81
CA ALA A 60 10.56 6.59 -5.53
C ALA A 60 10.43 7.78 -4.55
N SER A 61 9.37 7.80 -3.74
CA SER A 61 9.13 8.91 -2.80
C SER A 61 10.28 9.07 -1.79
N LEU A 62 10.91 7.97 -1.42
CA LEU A 62 12.07 7.96 -0.52
C LEU A 62 13.35 8.47 -1.16
N SER A 63 13.66 8.07 -2.40
CA SER A 63 14.83 8.60 -3.11
C SER A 63 14.73 10.11 -3.32
N GLN A 64 13.52 10.65 -3.48
CA GLN A 64 13.30 12.09 -3.56
C GLN A 64 13.40 12.81 -2.21
N SER A 65 12.74 12.30 -1.18
CA SER A 65 12.69 12.96 0.14
C SER A 65 13.98 12.86 0.95
N THR A 66 14.94 12.06 0.49
CA THR A 66 16.25 11.88 1.15
C THR A 66 17.42 12.21 0.24
N LYS A 67 17.21 13.04 -0.80
CA LYS A 67 18.32 13.61 -1.58
C LYS A 67 19.21 14.45 -0.68
N GLY A 68 20.54 14.28 -0.79
CA GLY A 68 21.52 15.01 0.02
C GLY A 68 21.85 14.32 1.35
N ASP A 69 21.86 15.08 2.44
CA ASP A 69 22.23 14.59 3.76
C ASP A 69 21.22 13.58 4.30
N PHE A 70 21.72 12.51 4.91
CA PHE A 70 20.90 11.42 5.40
C PHE A 70 21.26 11.04 6.83
N ASP A 71 20.27 11.16 7.71
CA ASP A 71 20.36 10.74 9.10
C ASP A 71 19.36 9.60 9.35
N ALA A 72 19.89 8.40 9.62
CA ALA A 72 19.08 7.19 9.81
C ALA A 72 18.14 7.28 11.03
N PRO A 73 18.57 7.75 12.23
CA PRO A 73 17.69 8.02 13.35
C PRO A 73 16.49 8.94 13.01
N SER A 74 16.74 10.09 12.37
CA SER A 74 15.68 11.00 11.95
C SER A 74 14.75 10.37 10.91
N PHE A 75 15.30 9.57 9.98
CA PHE A 75 14.53 8.81 9.02
C PHE A 75 13.55 7.84 9.73
N TYR A 76 14.03 7.01 10.67
CA TYR A 76 13.17 6.07 11.38
C TYR A 76 12.09 6.79 12.22
N ARG A 77 12.44 7.88 12.90
CA ARG A 77 11.47 8.71 13.62
C ARG A 77 10.39 9.28 12.70
N LYS A 78 10.72 9.65 11.46
CA LYS A 78 9.74 10.10 10.45
C LYS A 78 8.82 8.94 10.03
N ARG A 79 9.37 7.74 9.78
CA ARG A 79 8.57 6.56 9.40
C ARG A 79 7.62 6.13 10.52
N ILE A 80 8.11 6.08 11.76
CA ILE A 80 7.29 5.73 12.92
C ILE A 80 6.11 6.69 13.07
N ARG A 81 6.35 8.01 12.99
CA ARG A 81 5.28 9.02 13.10
C ARG A 81 4.30 9.02 11.94
N ALA A 82 4.72 8.57 10.75
CA ALA A 82 3.87 8.49 9.58
C ALA A 82 2.94 7.26 9.62
N ILE A 83 3.43 6.13 10.15
CA ILE A 83 2.73 4.84 10.13
C ILE A 83 1.91 4.63 11.42
N PHE A 84 2.60 4.54 12.55
CA PHE A 84 2.03 3.94 13.76
C PHE A 84 0.87 4.70 14.40
N PRO A 85 0.82 6.05 14.44
CA PRO A 85 -0.29 6.75 15.08
C PRO A 85 -1.65 6.43 14.46
N MET A 86 -1.73 6.39 13.12
CA MET A 86 -2.96 6.03 12.43
C MET A 86 -3.25 4.53 12.56
N PHE A 87 -2.23 3.68 12.41
CA PHE A 87 -2.36 2.24 12.61
C PHE A 87 -2.92 1.88 13.98
N TYR A 88 -2.35 2.42 15.07
CA TYR A 88 -2.83 2.16 16.42
C TYR A 88 -4.23 2.71 16.68
N LEU A 89 -4.56 3.90 16.15
CA LEU A 89 -5.91 4.45 16.28
C LEU A 89 -6.96 3.55 15.63
N VAL A 90 -6.72 3.15 14.38
CA VAL A 90 -7.62 2.27 13.62
C VAL A 90 -7.71 0.90 14.27
N TYR A 91 -6.56 0.32 14.63
CA TYR A 91 -6.48 -0.99 15.28
C TYR A 91 -7.24 -0.99 16.61
N ALA A 92 -7.00 -0.02 17.49
CA ALA A 92 -7.66 0.07 18.80
C ALA A 92 -9.18 0.26 18.65
N CYS A 93 -9.62 1.07 17.69
CA CYS A 93 -11.04 1.28 17.40
C CYS A 93 -11.72 -0.02 16.98
N PHE A 94 -11.18 -0.72 15.96
CA PHE A 94 -11.79 -1.97 15.50
C PHE A 94 -11.66 -3.11 16.50
N MET A 95 -10.57 -3.17 17.27
CA MET A 95 -10.43 -4.13 18.35
C MET A 95 -11.51 -3.88 19.42
N GLY A 96 -11.69 -2.62 19.83
CA GLY A 96 -12.74 -2.24 20.78
C GLY A 96 -14.14 -2.61 20.28
N LEU A 97 -14.47 -2.29 19.02
CA LEU A 97 -15.74 -2.67 18.41
C LEU A 97 -15.92 -4.19 18.39
N ALA A 98 -14.89 -4.94 18.00
CA ALA A 98 -14.98 -6.39 17.91
C ALA A 98 -15.15 -7.05 19.30
N LEU A 99 -14.58 -6.46 20.36
CA LEU A 99 -14.81 -6.89 21.73
C LEU A 99 -16.24 -6.58 22.21
N VAL A 100 -16.74 -5.37 21.94
CA VAL A 100 -18.11 -4.94 22.32
C VAL A 100 -19.18 -5.80 21.65
N PHE A 101 -18.99 -6.16 20.39
CA PHE A 101 -19.93 -6.99 19.64
C PHE A 101 -19.66 -8.50 19.74
N HIS A 102 -18.76 -8.93 20.64
CA HIS A 102 -18.35 -10.34 20.80
C HIS A 102 -17.87 -11.01 19.49
N GLN A 103 -17.37 -10.22 18.55
CA GLN A 103 -16.82 -10.66 17.26
C GLN A 103 -15.32 -11.01 17.35
N TYR A 104 -14.69 -10.75 18.49
CA TYR A 104 -13.31 -11.15 18.77
C TYR A 104 -13.22 -11.96 20.06
N GLN A 105 -12.60 -13.12 19.96
CA GLN A 105 -12.26 -13.95 21.12
C GLN A 105 -10.74 -14.08 21.18
N PHE A 106 -10.17 -13.81 22.35
CA PHE A 106 -8.80 -14.19 22.66
C PHE A 106 -8.75 -15.72 22.68
N SER A 107 -8.18 -16.33 21.64
CA SER A 107 -8.05 -17.79 21.59
C SER A 107 -6.82 -18.24 22.37
N ALA A 108 -6.91 -19.38 23.04
CA ALA A 108 -5.77 -19.98 23.75
C ALA A 108 -4.58 -20.31 22.82
N GLU A 109 -4.84 -20.45 21.52
CA GLU A 109 -3.83 -20.66 20.48
C GLU A 109 -2.98 -19.41 20.20
N ARG A 110 -3.43 -18.21 20.59
CA ARG A 110 -2.70 -16.96 20.40
C ARG A 110 -1.91 -16.63 21.65
N SER A 111 -0.61 -16.93 21.62
CA SER A 111 0.33 -16.50 22.66
C SER A 111 0.22 -14.99 22.93
N PRO A 112 0.15 -14.52 24.18
CA PRO A 112 0.19 -13.09 24.50
C PRO A 112 1.41 -12.38 23.90
N PHE A 113 2.52 -13.09 23.75
CA PHE A 113 3.73 -12.56 23.10
C PHE A 113 3.51 -12.23 21.61
N ALA A 114 2.56 -12.88 20.93
CA ALA A 114 2.23 -12.56 19.55
C ALA A 114 1.60 -11.15 19.40
N PHE A 115 1.09 -10.55 20.48
CA PHE A 115 0.62 -9.16 20.46
C PHE A 115 1.77 -8.16 20.26
N ALA A 116 3.00 -8.52 20.62
CA ALA A 116 4.18 -7.71 20.32
C ALA A 116 4.35 -7.51 18.80
N LEU A 117 3.94 -8.48 17.98
CA LEU A 117 3.96 -8.36 16.52
C LEU A 117 3.00 -7.29 16.02
N THR A 118 1.83 -7.14 16.65
CA THR A 118 0.90 -6.04 16.37
C THR A 118 1.53 -4.69 16.73
N LEU A 119 2.18 -4.59 17.89
CA LEU A 119 2.82 -3.34 18.31
C LEU A 119 3.86 -2.85 17.29
N ILE A 120 4.56 -3.76 16.60
CA ILE A 120 5.54 -3.42 15.57
C ILE A 120 5.00 -3.54 14.13
N GLY A 121 3.71 -3.84 13.95
CA GLY A 121 3.04 -3.92 12.64
C GLY A 121 3.44 -5.12 11.78
N LEU A 122 3.93 -6.21 12.38
CA LEU A 122 4.34 -7.45 11.69
C LEU A 122 3.33 -8.60 11.84
N ASP A 123 2.26 -8.42 12.60
CA ASP A 123 1.22 -9.42 12.83
C ASP A 123 0.52 -9.87 11.54
N GLY A 124 0.19 -8.94 10.64
CA GLY A 124 -0.41 -9.24 9.33
C GLY A 124 0.55 -9.98 8.40
N LEU A 125 1.84 -9.62 8.42
CA LEU A 125 2.86 -10.28 7.60
C LEU A 125 3.04 -11.75 8.00
N LEU A 126 3.06 -12.04 9.30
CA LEU A 126 3.31 -13.37 9.84
C LEU A 126 2.04 -14.22 10.05
N SER A 127 0.85 -13.64 9.82
CA SER A 127 -0.46 -14.26 10.06
C SER A 127 -0.70 -15.60 9.34
N THR A 128 0.04 -15.89 8.26
CA THR A 128 -0.08 -17.16 7.51
C THR A 128 0.79 -18.29 8.04
N VAL A 129 1.71 -17.99 8.96
CA VAL A 129 2.67 -18.97 9.47
C VAL A 129 2.48 -19.20 10.98
N ILE A 130 2.05 -18.18 11.70
CA ILE A 130 1.77 -18.27 13.13
C ILE A 130 0.43 -17.58 13.47
N PRO A 131 -0.30 -18.02 14.50
CA PRO A 131 -1.45 -17.29 15.02
C PRO A 131 -1.03 -15.91 15.54
N THR A 132 -1.62 -14.85 14.97
CA THR A 132 -1.36 -13.46 15.39
C THR A 132 -2.64 -12.72 15.76
N TYR A 133 -2.49 -11.48 16.23
CA TYR A 133 -3.59 -10.56 16.52
C TYR A 133 -3.92 -9.66 15.32
N TYR A 134 -3.65 -10.14 14.10
CA TYR A 134 -3.91 -9.40 12.87
C TYR A 134 -5.37 -8.95 12.77
N LEU A 135 -5.57 -7.66 12.52
CA LEU A 135 -6.89 -7.04 12.36
C LEU A 135 -6.94 -6.04 11.21
N VAL A 136 -5.90 -5.21 11.07
CA VAL A 136 -5.79 -4.16 10.03
C VAL A 136 -4.37 -4.05 9.48
N GLY A 137 -4.23 -3.44 8.31
CA GLY A 137 -2.93 -3.14 7.68
C GLY A 137 -2.43 -4.17 6.68
N GLU A 138 -3.10 -5.31 6.53
CA GLU A 138 -2.69 -6.40 5.65
C GLU A 138 -1.23 -6.85 5.88
N TRP A 139 -0.81 -7.87 5.14
CA TRP A 139 0.58 -8.32 5.15
C TRP A 139 1.53 -7.25 4.56
N PHE A 140 1.03 -6.37 3.70
CA PHE A 140 1.82 -5.32 3.07
C PHE A 140 2.39 -4.31 4.06
N LEU A 141 1.66 -3.97 5.14
CA LEU A 141 2.18 -3.04 6.17
C LEU A 141 3.47 -3.56 6.80
N GLY A 142 3.50 -4.84 7.19
CA GLY A 142 4.71 -5.45 7.73
C GLY A 142 5.82 -5.53 6.68
N CYS A 143 5.47 -5.81 5.43
CA CYS A 143 6.43 -5.83 4.32
C CYS A 143 7.13 -4.48 4.14
N ILE A 144 6.36 -3.38 4.09
CA ILE A 144 6.93 -2.04 3.89
C ILE A 144 7.74 -1.57 5.10
N ILE A 145 7.36 -1.96 6.33
CA ILE A 145 8.15 -1.67 7.54
C ILE A 145 9.53 -2.32 7.43
N VAL A 146 9.62 -3.59 7.03
CA VAL A 146 10.91 -4.28 6.84
C VAL A 146 11.75 -3.60 5.75
N LEU A 147 11.14 -3.22 4.62
CA LEU A 147 11.86 -2.49 3.57
C LEU A 147 12.35 -1.11 4.05
N TYR A 148 11.59 -0.42 4.89
CA TYR A 148 12.03 0.81 5.52
C TYR A 148 13.19 0.58 6.51
N LEU A 149 13.23 -0.55 7.23
CA LEU A 149 14.38 -0.92 8.05
C LEU A 149 15.64 -1.10 7.20
N LEU A 150 15.52 -1.74 6.04
CA LEU A 150 16.63 -1.95 5.09
C LEU A 150 17.04 -0.68 4.33
N TYR A 151 16.20 0.36 4.33
CA TYR A 151 16.37 1.54 3.50
C TYR A 151 17.72 2.26 3.64
N PRO A 152 18.28 2.51 4.85
CA PRO A 152 19.60 3.15 4.97
C PRO A 152 20.71 2.41 4.22
N ALA A 153 20.73 1.08 4.31
CA ALA A 153 21.71 0.25 3.61
C ALA A 153 21.48 0.29 2.08
N LEU A 154 20.22 0.14 1.65
CA LEU A 154 19.85 0.26 0.23
C LEU A 154 20.27 1.61 -0.34
N ARG A 155 19.98 2.71 0.38
CA ARG A 155 20.38 4.06 -0.01
C ARG A 155 21.90 4.20 -0.08
N TYR A 156 22.63 3.69 0.92
CA TYR A 156 24.09 3.75 0.96
C TYR A 156 24.74 3.09 -0.26
N CYS A 157 24.22 1.94 -0.70
CA CYS A 157 24.65 1.28 -1.92
C CYS A 157 24.20 2.05 -3.17
N PHE A 158 22.94 2.49 -3.19
CA PHE A 158 22.33 3.15 -4.34
C PHE A 158 23.03 4.46 -4.72
N VAL A 159 23.43 5.28 -3.74
CA VAL A 159 24.15 6.53 -4.02
C VAL A 159 25.56 6.31 -4.58
N ARG A 160 26.15 5.13 -4.39
CA ARG A 160 27.45 4.75 -4.97
C ARG A 160 27.30 4.20 -6.37
N SER A 161 26.29 3.37 -6.58
CA SER A 161 25.94 2.82 -7.89
C SER A 161 24.48 2.38 -7.89
N ASP A 162 23.65 3.15 -8.60
CA ASP A 162 22.22 2.88 -8.74
C ASP A 162 21.97 1.59 -9.53
N ILE A 163 22.70 1.39 -10.64
CA ILE A 163 22.63 0.20 -11.50
C ILE A 163 23.09 -1.04 -10.75
N LEU A 164 24.23 -1.01 -10.04
CA LEU A 164 24.71 -2.19 -9.31
C LEU A 164 23.75 -2.56 -8.18
N THR A 165 23.21 -1.56 -7.46
CA THR A 165 22.25 -1.82 -6.38
C THR A 165 20.98 -2.46 -6.92
N LEU A 166 20.45 -1.97 -8.04
CA LEU A 166 19.29 -2.56 -8.70
C LEU A 166 19.60 -3.98 -9.19
N ALA A 167 20.74 -4.20 -9.85
CA ALA A 167 21.16 -5.51 -10.32
C ALA A 167 21.27 -6.53 -9.18
N LEU A 168 21.93 -6.18 -8.07
CA LEU A 168 22.03 -7.04 -6.90
C LEU A 168 20.65 -7.37 -6.30
N CYS A 169 19.75 -6.40 -6.23
CA CYS A 169 18.38 -6.64 -5.76
C CYS A 169 17.61 -7.58 -6.70
N CYS A 170 17.74 -7.42 -8.02
CA CYS A 170 17.18 -8.35 -9.00
C CYS A 170 17.78 -9.76 -8.84
N THR A 171 19.08 -9.88 -8.60
CA THR A 171 19.74 -11.17 -8.32
C THR A 171 19.17 -11.82 -7.06
N VAL A 172 18.97 -11.07 -5.97
CA VAL A 172 18.35 -11.60 -4.74
C VAL A 172 16.95 -12.15 -5.04
N VAL A 173 16.13 -11.41 -5.80
CA VAL A 173 14.78 -11.87 -6.17
C VAL A 173 14.83 -13.14 -7.02
N LEU A 174 15.75 -13.22 -8.00
CA LEU A 174 15.94 -14.42 -8.83
C LEU A 174 16.42 -15.62 -8.00
N LEU A 175 17.35 -15.43 -7.06
CA LEU A 175 17.82 -16.50 -6.18
C LEU A 175 16.67 -17.02 -5.29
N LEU A 176 15.87 -16.12 -4.73
CA LEU A 176 14.69 -16.50 -3.95
C LEU A 176 13.69 -17.26 -4.81
N GLN A 177 13.37 -16.80 -6.03
CA GLN A 177 12.46 -17.50 -6.93
C GLN A 177 12.87 -18.95 -7.21
N ASN A 178 14.17 -19.23 -7.35
CA ASN A 178 14.66 -20.52 -7.79
C ASN A 178 15.09 -21.45 -6.64
N HIS A 179 15.34 -20.92 -5.44
CA HIS A 179 15.90 -21.69 -4.32
C HIS A 179 15.10 -21.57 -3.01
N TYR A 180 14.03 -20.78 -2.98
CA TYR A 180 13.23 -20.62 -1.77
C TYR A 180 12.30 -21.83 -1.55
N SER A 181 12.49 -22.51 -0.42
CA SER A 181 11.76 -23.74 -0.06
C SER A 181 11.03 -23.66 1.29
N PHE A 182 10.94 -22.46 1.89
CA PHE A 182 10.25 -22.28 3.16
C PHE A 182 8.74 -22.19 2.99
N THR A 183 7.99 -22.45 4.07
CA THR A 183 6.53 -22.41 4.10
C THR A 183 5.95 -21.01 4.01
N PHE A 184 6.74 -19.98 4.32
CA PHE A 184 6.27 -18.60 4.29
C PHE A 184 6.01 -18.14 2.84
N PRO A 185 4.87 -17.50 2.51
CA PRO A 185 4.54 -17.17 1.13
C PRO A 185 5.56 -16.24 0.48
N LEU A 186 6.16 -16.68 -0.63
CA LEU A 186 7.25 -15.97 -1.31
C LEU A 186 6.85 -14.54 -1.71
N GLN A 187 5.63 -14.33 -2.19
CA GLN A 187 5.11 -13.02 -2.63
C GLN A 187 4.98 -12.02 -1.46
N ARG A 188 4.85 -12.52 -0.23
CA ARG A 188 4.79 -11.69 0.98
C ARG A 188 6.17 -11.37 1.54
N LEU A 189 7.22 -12.07 1.08
CA LEU A 189 8.57 -11.92 1.63
C LEU A 189 9.16 -10.56 1.22
N PRO A 190 9.56 -9.70 2.16
CA PRO A 190 10.05 -8.36 1.83
C PRO A 190 11.27 -8.38 0.90
N LEU A 191 12.18 -9.35 1.08
CA LEU A 191 13.34 -9.53 0.22
C LEU A 191 12.98 -9.95 -1.22
N PHE A 192 11.85 -10.64 -1.43
CA PHE A 192 11.36 -10.97 -2.76
C PHE A 192 10.79 -9.76 -3.50
N ARG A 193 10.40 -8.72 -2.75
CA ARG A 193 9.81 -7.47 -3.24
C ARG A 193 10.82 -6.31 -3.30
N ILE A 194 12.09 -6.56 -2.91
CA ILE A 194 13.12 -5.52 -2.76
C ILE A 194 13.50 -4.86 -4.09
N ALA A 195 13.47 -5.62 -5.20
CA ALA A 195 13.80 -5.11 -6.52
C ALA A 195 12.80 -4.05 -7.00
N GLU A 196 11.50 -4.20 -6.73
CA GLU A 196 10.48 -3.21 -7.09
C GLU A 196 10.69 -1.90 -6.33
N PHE A 197 11.02 -2.00 -5.05
CA PHE A 197 11.30 -0.85 -4.21
C PHE A 197 12.53 -0.08 -4.73
N VAL A 198 13.64 -0.77 -5.02
CA VAL A 198 14.85 -0.14 -5.58
C VAL A 198 14.63 0.34 -7.01
N PHE A 199 13.81 -0.35 -7.81
CA PHE A 199 13.38 0.10 -9.13
C PHE A 199 12.67 1.45 -9.04
N GLY A 200 11.83 1.68 -8.04
CA GLY A 200 11.24 3.00 -7.79
C GLY A 200 12.27 4.10 -7.55
N MET A 201 13.32 3.81 -6.77
CA MET A 201 14.43 4.73 -6.53
C MET A 201 15.17 5.06 -7.83
N PHE A 202 15.47 4.04 -8.62
CA PHE A 202 16.14 4.12 -9.93
C PHE A 202 15.32 4.91 -10.93
N PHE A 203 14.06 4.50 -11.15
CA PHE A 203 13.13 5.12 -12.07
C PHE A 203 13.02 6.61 -11.79
N LEU A 204 12.74 7.02 -10.55
CA LEU A 204 12.53 8.44 -10.26
C LEU A 204 13.78 9.28 -10.49
N THR A 205 14.96 8.73 -10.18
CA THR A 205 16.24 9.41 -10.38
C THR A 205 16.47 9.71 -11.88
N ARG A 206 16.19 8.73 -12.75
CA ARG A 206 16.34 8.87 -14.20
C ARG A 206 15.20 9.67 -14.84
N PHE A 207 13.97 9.43 -14.41
CA PHE A 207 12.79 10.11 -14.93
C PHE A 207 12.81 11.62 -14.65
N THR A 208 13.33 12.04 -13.49
CA THR A 208 13.41 13.47 -13.13
C THR A 208 14.61 14.21 -13.70
N SER A 209 15.65 13.50 -14.19
CA SER A 209 16.78 14.11 -14.89
C SER A 209 16.35 14.73 -16.23
N ASN A 210 15.29 14.19 -16.83
CA ASN A 210 14.73 14.56 -18.13
C ASN A 210 15.77 14.50 -19.28
N ARG A 211 16.81 13.67 -19.14
CA ARG A 211 17.80 13.43 -20.20
C ARG A 211 17.25 12.40 -21.20
N PRO A 212 17.42 12.59 -22.52
CA PRO A 212 16.94 11.64 -23.53
C PRO A 212 17.47 10.21 -23.32
N ALA A 213 18.74 10.08 -22.96
CA ALA A 213 19.35 8.78 -22.67
C ALA A 213 18.70 8.05 -21.48
N ASP A 214 18.24 8.78 -20.46
CA ASP A 214 17.56 8.21 -19.30
C ASP A 214 16.15 7.73 -19.67
N HIS A 215 15.43 8.47 -20.52
CA HIS A 215 14.14 8.02 -21.04
C HIS A 215 14.28 6.81 -21.98
N LEU A 216 15.33 6.77 -22.81
CA LEU A 216 15.66 5.59 -23.63
C LEU A 216 15.98 4.38 -22.76
N LEU A 217 16.78 4.55 -21.70
CA LEU A 217 17.09 3.47 -20.76
C LEU A 217 15.83 2.93 -20.07
N ILE A 218 14.94 3.80 -19.62
CA ILE A 218 13.65 3.40 -19.04
C ILE A 218 12.81 2.65 -20.07
N ALA A 219 12.74 3.14 -21.32
CA ALA A 219 11.98 2.48 -22.38
C ALA A 219 12.52 1.07 -22.68
N LEU A 220 13.84 0.94 -22.86
CA LEU A 220 14.50 -0.35 -23.08
C LEU A 220 14.27 -1.30 -21.90
N ALA A 221 14.45 -0.84 -20.67
CA ALA A 221 14.19 -1.64 -19.47
C ALA A 221 12.72 -2.11 -19.41
N THR A 222 11.78 -1.24 -19.78
CA THR A 222 10.34 -1.57 -19.81
C THR A 222 10.05 -2.63 -20.88
N ILE A 223 10.64 -2.51 -22.07
CA ILE A 223 10.52 -3.52 -23.14
C ILE A 223 11.09 -4.86 -22.66
N VAL A 224 12.28 -4.87 -22.04
CA VAL A 224 12.89 -6.09 -21.49
C VAL A 224 12.00 -6.73 -20.43
N LEU A 225 11.45 -5.96 -19.49
CA LEU A 225 10.51 -6.46 -18.48
C LEU A 225 9.25 -7.04 -19.12
N MET A 226 8.70 -6.36 -20.13
CA MET A 226 7.50 -6.81 -20.83
C MET A 226 7.76 -8.11 -21.59
N VAL A 227 8.84 -8.19 -22.38
CA VAL A 227 9.23 -9.41 -23.08
C VAL A 227 9.48 -10.54 -22.08
N ALA A 228 10.30 -10.31 -21.06
CA ALA A 228 10.59 -11.31 -20.04
C ALA A 228 9.32 -11.83 -19.34
N SER A 229 8.35 -10.95 -19.07
CA SER A 229 7.07 -11.32 -18.46
C SER A 229 6.15 -12.16 -19.36
N THR A 230 6.37 -12.16 -20.67
CA THR A 230 5.61 -12.98 -21.64
C THR A 230 6.25 -14.33 -21.92
N LEU A 231 7.51 -14.52 -21.54
CA LEU A 231 8.21 -15.77 -21.72
C LEU A 231 7.81 -16.74 -20.60
N ASP A 232 7.29 -17.90 -20.97
CA ASP A 232 6.88 -18.95 -20.03
C ASP A 232 8.09 -19.72 -19.50
N PHE A 233 8.94 -19.02 -18.74
CA PHE A 233 10.05 -19.62 -18.03
C PHE A 233 9.61 -19.96 -16.60
N PRO A 234 9.68 -21.24 -16.18
CA PRO A 234 9.39 -21.63 -14.80
C PRO A 234 10.18 -20.82 -13.76
N SER A 235 11.41 -20.44 -14.12
CA SER A 235 12.32 -19.63 -13.29
C SER A 235 11.88 -18.17 -13.08
N LEU A 236 10.82 -17.70 -13.77
CA LEU A 236 10.27 -16.35 -13.64
C LEU A 236 8.85 -16.31 -13.07
N GLY A 237 8.17 -17.45 -12.93
CA GLY A 237 6.73 -17.52 -12.69
C GLY A 237 6.19 -16.63 -11.56
N ALA A 238 6.84 -16.60 -10.39
CA ALA A 238 6.37 -15.77 -9.28
C ALA A 238 6.88 -14.31 -9.33
N ILE A 239 7.88 -14.02 -10.18
CA ILE A 239 8.41 -12.67 -10.41
C ILE A 239 7.60 -11.94 -11.50
N THR A 240 6.95 -12.68 -12.42
CA THR A 240 6.18 -12.13 -13.54
C THR A 240 5.18 -11.04 -13.09
N MET A 241 4.49 -11.24 -11.97
CA MET A 241 3.57 -10.23 -11.43
C MET A 241 4.28 -8.96 -10.96
N ASN A 242 5.45 -9.08 -10.34
CA ASN A 242 6.29 -7.95 -9.95
C ASN A 242 6.75 -7.15 -11.20
N MET A 243 7.08 -7.85 -12.29
CA MET A 243 7.43 -7.23 -13.57
C MET A 243 6.26 -6.44 -14.14
N TYR A 244 5.05 -7.01 -14.19
CA TYR A 244 3.85 -6.29 -14.63
C TYR A 244 3.57 -5.05 -13.79
N GLY A 245 3.78 -5.14 -12.47
CA GLY A 245 3.66 -3.98 -11.58
C GLY A 245 4.65 -2.86 -11.89
N MET A 246 5.93 -3.20 -12.15
CA MET A 246 6.95 -2.22 -12.55
C MET A 246 6.64 -1.59 -13.92
N VAL A 247 6.22 -2.41 -14.90
CA VAL A 247 5.78 -1.92 -16.22
C VAL A 247 4.57 -1.00 -16.08
N ALA A 248 3.56 -1.39 -15.32
CA ALA A 248 2.37 -0.58 -15.04
C ALA A 248 2.74 0.75 -14.41
N PHE A 249 3.68 0.78 -13.46
CA PHE A 249 4.18 2.02 -12.87
C PHE A 249 4.77 2.96 -13.93
N VAL A 250 5.63 2.46 -14.81
CA VAL A 250 6.24 3.24 -15.89
C VAL A 250 5.17 3.78 -16.84
N CYS A 251 4.25 2.92 -17.28
CA CYS A 251 3.16 3.31 -18.18
C CYS A 251 2.29 4.42 -17.55
N LEU A 252 1.90 4.27 -16.28
CA LEU A 252 1.12 5.28 -15.56
C LEU A 252 1.91 6.59 -15.40
N ALA A 253 3.21 6.54 -15.11
CA ALA A 253 4.05 7.72 -14.95
C ALA A 253 4.25 8.50 -16.26
N TYR A 254 4.32 7.82 -17.41
CA TYR A 254 4.37 8.51 -18.72
C TYR A 254 2.99 8.99 -19.17
N ALA A 255 1.94 8.16 -19.04
CA ALA A 255 0.56 8.57 -19.34
C ALA A 255 0.18 9.82 -18.56
N ALA A 256 0.64 9.89 -17.32
CA ALA A 256 0.50 11.04 -16.45
C ALA A 256 1.08 12.36 -17.00
N ARG A 257 2.09 12.34 -17.88
CA ARG A 257 2.64 13.57 -18.48
C ARG A 257 1.66 14.21 -19.48
N PHE A 258 0.72 13.43 -20.00
CA PHE A 258 -0.22 13.84 -21.03
C PHE A 258 -1.65 14.04 -20.50
N ALA A 259 -1.90 13.70 -19.23
CA ALA A 259 -3.23 13.77 -18.64
C ALA A 259 -3.64 15.23 -18.29
N PRO A 260 -4.89 15.65 -18.59
CA PRO A 260 -5.39 16.95 -18.21
C PRO A 260 -5.78 16.95 -16.73
N TRP A 261 -4.82 17.19 -15.85
CA TRP A 261 -5.02 17.00 -14.41
C TRP A 261 -5.97 17.97 -13.73
N LYS A 262 -6.08 19.21 -14.20
CA LYS A 262 -6.78 20.30 -13.50
C LYS A 262 -8.20 19.92 -13.00
N PRO A 263 -9.05 19.24 -13.78
CA PRO A 263 -10.39 18.85 -13.31
C PRO A 263 -10.35 17.73 -12.26
N LEU A 264 -9.31 16.88 -12.27
CA LEU A 264 -9.20 15.70 -11.41
C LEU A 264 -8.30 15.93 -10.19
N GLU A 265 -7.51 17.00 -10.17
CA GLU A 265 -6.54 17.32 -9.12
C GLU A 265 -7.17 17.33 -7.71
N PRO A 266 -8.37 17.92 -7.46
CA PRO A 266 -8.98 17.88 -6.12
C PRO A 266 -9.29 16.45 -5.67
N ALA A 267 -9.84 15.62 -6.57
CA ALA A 267 -10.18 14.24 -6.28
C ALA A 267 -8.93 13.38 -6.05
N ILE A 268 -7.91 13.51 -6.91
CA ILE A 268 -6.64 12.79 -6.78
C ILE A 268 -5.94 13.18 -5.48
N THR A 269 -5.90 14.47 -5.15
CA THR A 269 -5.29 14.97 -3.92
C THR A 269 -6.02 14.41 -2.69
N PHE A 270 -7.35 14.44 -2.70
CA PHE A 270 -8.16 13.87 -1.62
C PHE A 270 -7.90 12.37 -1.46
N LEU A 271 -8.06 11.58 -2.52
CA LEU A 271 -7.91 10.14 -2.48
C LEU A 271 -6.46 9.75 -2.10
N SER A 272 -5.46 10.43 -2.64
CA SER A 272 -4.05 10.19 -2.33
C SER A 272 -3.74 10.47 -0.85
N ARG A 273 -4.26 11.58 -0.31
CA ARG A 273 -4.07 11.96 1.10
C ARG A 273 -4.61 10.90 2.05
N TYR A 274 -5.79 10.36 1.76
CA TYR A 274 -6.46 9.38 2.62
C TYR A 274 -6.19 7.92 2.24
N ALA A 275 -5.31 7.66 1.26
CA ALA A 275 -5.00 6.31 0.80
C ALA A 275 -4.47 5.39 1.91
N TYR A 276 -3.63 5.90 2.83
CA TYR A 276 -3.11 5.08 3.93
C TYR A 276 -4.18 4.71 4.96
N PRO A 277 -4.97 5.65 5.54
CA PRO A 277 -6.09 5.27 6.39
C PRO A 277 -7.12 4.40 5.67
N ALA A 278 -7.43 4.67 4.38
CA ALA A 278 -8.31 3.82 3.56
C ALA A 278 -7.77 2.38 3.47
N PHE A 279 -6.47 2.22 3.23
CA PHE A 279 -5.78 0.94 3.21
C PHE A 279 -5.78 0.20 4.57
N LEU A 280 -5.93 0.89 5.70
CA LEU A 280 -6.04 0.22 6.99
C LEU A 280 -7.45 -0.33 7.22
N VAL A 281 -8.47 0.40 6.77
CA VAL A 281 -9.88 0.11 7.10
C VAL A 281 -10.58 -0.77 6.07
N HIS A 282 -10.07 -0.86 4.83
CA HIS A 282 -10.82 -1.40 3.70
C HIS A 282 -11.32 -2.83 3.97
N HIS A 283 -10.47 -3.77 4.40
CA HIS A 283 -10.88 -5.18 4.60
C HIS A 283 -12.13 -5.35 5.45
N ILE A 284 -12.18 -4.63 6.57
CA ILE A 284 -13.27 -4.73 7.54
C ILE A 284 -14.54 -4.13 6.93
N ILE A 285 -14.43 -2.95 6.33
CA ILE A 285 -15.55 -2.26 5.69
C ILE A 285 -16.11 -3.08 4.52
N LEU A 286 -15.24 -3.63 3.67
CA LEU A 286 -15.62 -4.49 2.55
C LEU A 286 -16.40 -5.71 3.03
N LYS A 287 -15.87 -6.43 4.02
CA LYS A 287 -16.53 -7.61 4.59
C LYS A 287 -17.91 -7.24 5.14
N GLN A 288 -18.00 -6.21 5.97
CA GLN A 288 -19.26 -5.82 6.61
C GLN A 288 -20.29 -5.34 5.58
N THR A 289 -19.87 -4.54 4.61
CA THR A 289 -20.76 -4.00 3.59
C THR A 289 -21.30 -5.11 2.71
N LEU A 290 -20.46 -6.03 2.21
CA LEU A 290 -20.93 -7.12 1.36
C LEU A 290 -21.77 -8.16 2.10
N VAL A 291 -21.52 -8.40 3.39
CA VAL A 291 -22.43 -9.22 4.20
C VAL A 291 -23.82 -8.56 4.27
N ALA A 292 -23.90 -7.24 4.41
CA ALA A 292 -25.16 -6.51 4.48
C ALA A 292 -25.85 -6.33 3.12
N SER A 293 -25.08 -6.24 2.03
CA SER A 293 -25.58 -5.87 0.70
C SER A 293 -25.57 -6.99 -0.34
N SER A 294 -25.15 -8.21 0.00
CA SER A 294 -25.01 -9.33 -0.96
C SER A 294 -26.28 -9.58 -1.78
N ARG A 295 -27.45 -9.49 -1.15
CA ARG A 295 -28.76 -9.67 -1.81
C ARG A 295 -29.09 -8.58 -2.84
N LEU A 296 -28.46 -7.41 -2.74
CA LEU A 296 -28.63 -6.33 -3.71
C LEU A 296 -27.84 -6.61 -5.00
N ILE A 297 -26.86 -7.51 -4.96
CA ILE A 297 -25.99 -7.85 -6.09
C ILE A 297 -26.64 -8.95 -6.94
N HIS A 298 -27.53 -8.54 -7.84
CA HIS A 298 -28.23 -9.43 -8.78
C HIS A 298 -27.81 -9.21 -10.24
N SER A 299 -26.93 -8.24 -10.50
CA SER A 299 -26.36 -7.92 -11.81
C SER A 299 -25.00 -7.25 -11.65
N THR A 300 -24.19 -7.23 -12.71
CA THR A 300 -22.89 -6.53 -12.72
C THR A 300 -23.06 -5.02 -12.49
N VAL A 301 -24.14 -4.41 -12.99
CA VAL A 301 -24.44 -2.99 -12.77
C VAL A 301 -24.78 -2.71 -11.31
N ALA A 302 -25.62 -3.56 -10.70
CA ALA A 302 -25.90 -3.48 -9.28
C ALA A 302 -24.61 -3.67 -8.44
N ASN A 303 -23.73 -4.59 -8.86
CA ASN A 303 -22.46 -4.79 -8.20
C ASN A 303 -21.54 -3.56 -8.30
N LEU A 304 -21.50 -2.91 -9.46
CA LEU A 304 -20.72 -1.69 -9.66
C LEU A 304 -21.23 -0.56 -8.76
N PHE A 305 -22.55 -0.42 -8.60
CA PHE A 305 -23.14 0.55 -7.68
C PHE A 305 -22.73 0.29 -6.22
N VAL A 306 -22.81 -0.97 -5.78
CA VAL A 306 -22.36 -1.37 -4.43
C VAL A 306 -20.87 -1.13 -4.25
N PHE A 307 -20.05 -1.40 -5.26
CA PHE A 307 -18.61 -1.12 -5.22
C PHE A 307 -18.31 0.38 -5.04
N VAL A 308 -18.99 1.26 -5.80
CA VAL A 308 -18.84 2.71 -5.64
C VAL A 308 -19.24 3.16 -4.24
N LEU A 309 -20.36 2.65 -3.71
CA LEU A 309 -20.79 2.93 -2.34
C LEU A 309 -19.73 2.48 -1.31
N VAL A 310 -19.16 1.28 -1.47
CA VAL A 310 -18.10 0.77 -0.61
C VAL A 310 -16.87 1.68 -0.65
N VAL A 311 -16.45 2.13 -1.82
CA VAL A 311 -15.32 3.08 -1.94
C VAL A 311 -15.63 4.38 -1.20
N ILE A 312 -16.84 4.92 -1.32
CA ILE A 312 -17.28 6.12 -0.59
C ILE A 312 -17.21 5.89 0.93
N VAL A 313 -17.72 4.75 1.42
CA VAL A 313 -17.69 4.41 2.86
C VAL A 313 -16.26 4.24 3.37
N VAL A 314 -15.39 3.57 2.61
CA VAL A 314 -13.97 3.41 2.93
C VAL A 314 -13.29 4.76 3.10
N TYR A 315 -13.44 5.66 2.12
CA TYR A 315 -12.80 6.97 2.15
C TYR A 315 -13.42 7.93 3.17
N SER A 316 -14.73 7.83 3.42
CA SER A 316 -15.40 8.59 4.48
C SER A 316 -14.90 8.17 5.86
N THR A 317 -14.71 6.87 6.07
CA THR A 317 -14.15 6.32 7.32
C THR A 317 -12.68 6.72 7.48
N ALA A 318 -11.90 6.65 6.40
CA ALA A 318 -10.52 7.11 6.36
C ALA A 318 -10.39 8.60 6.76
N TYR A 319 -11.26 9.45 6.22
CA TYR A 319 -11.35 10.88 6.57
C TYR A 319 -11.69 11.09 8.05
N ALA A 320 -12.66 10.33 8.57
CA ALA A 320 -13.05 10.43 9.98
C ALA A 320 -11.89 10.08 10.92
N PHE A 321 -11.15 9.00 10.64
CA PHE A 321 -9.96 8.63 11.41
C PHE A 321 -8.83 9.68 11.33
N ASP A 322 -8.55 10.25 10.15
CA ASP A 322 -7.58 11.33 10.02
C ASP A 322 -7.99 12.56 10.84
N THR A 323 -9.28 12.90 10.82
CA THR A 323 -9.83 14.00 11.60
C THR A 323 -9.65 13.76 13.10
N VAL A 324 -10.00 12.57 13.59
CA VAL A 324 -9.81 12.20 15.01
C VAL A 324 -8.33 12.27 15.39
N LEU A 325 -7.43 11.72 14.57
CA LEU A 325 -6.00 11.74 14.82
C LEU A 325 -5.45 13.18 14.85
N ALA A 326 -5.92 14.06 13.98
CA ALA A 326 -5.53 15.46 13.96
C ALA A 326 -5.93 16.20 15.24
N HIS A 327 -7.12 15.92 15.78
CA HIS A 327 -7.56 16.47 17.07
C HIS A 327 -6.72 15.94 18.24
N LEU A 328 -6.41 14.64 18.27
CA LEU A 328 -5.57 14.03 19.30
C LEU A 328 -4.14 14.61 19.32
N ARG A 329 -3.62 15.07 18.17
CA ARG A 329 -2.30 15.71 18.05
C ARG A 329 -2.28 17.17 18.51
N GLN A 330 -3.43 17.81 18.71
CA GLN A 330 -3.55 19.21 19.16
C GLN A 330 -4.36 19.33 20.48
N PRO A 331 -3.90 18.73 21.59
CA PRO A 331 -4.67 18.66 22.84
C PRO A 331 -5.02 20.05 23.44
N GLY A 332 -4.22 21.08 23.15
CA GLY A 332 -4.45 22.46 23.64
C GLY A 332 -5.73 23.13 23.13
N ARG A 333 -6.32 22.66 22.02
CA ARG A 333 -7.62 23.19 21.52
C ARG A 333 -8.83 22.60 22.24
N ILE A 334 -8.71 21.40 22.80
CA ILE A 334 -9.80 20.73 23.54
C ILE A 334 -10.05 21.43 24.88
N VAL A 335 -8.97 21.79 25.58
CA VAL A 335 -9.07 22.57 26.83
C VAL A 335 -9.63 23.98 26.57
N GLY A 336 -9.31 24.59 25.42
CA GLY A 336 -9.86 25.90 25.03
C GLY A 336 -11.37 25.85 24.77
N TYR A 337 -11.87 24.82 24.10
CA TYR A 337 -13.31 24.64 23.85
C TYR A 337 -14.11 24.31 25.12
N ILE A 338 -13.56 23.48 26.01
CA ILE A 338 -14.19 23.15 27.30
C ILE A 338 -14.17 24.36 28.26
N LYS A 339 -13.09 25.16 28.27
CA LYS A 339 -13.06 26.42 29.05
C LYS A 339 -13.97 27.49 28.48
N ALA A 340 -14.11 27.60 27.15
CA ALA A 340 -15.03 28.56 26.52
C ALA A 340 -16.52 28.22 26.72
N THR A 341 -16.84 26.94 26.91
CA THR A 341 -18.21 26.48 27.24
C THR A 341 -18.49 26.48 28.75
N ALA A 342 -17.47 26.28 29.60
CA ALA A 342 -17.59 26.42 31.05
C ALA A 342 -17.61 27.90 31.51
N GLY A 343 -16.93 28.81 30.81
CA GLY A 343 -16.88 30.25 31.14
C GLY A 343 -18.09 31.07 30.66
N ARG A 344 -19.13 30.43 30.09
CA ARG A 344 -20.41 31.08 29.73
C ARG A 344 -21.54 30.76 30.72
N ARG A 345 -21.22 30.14 31.86
CA ARG A 345 -22.11 29.98 33.01
C ARG A 345 -21.46 30.58 34.25
N SER A 346 -21.39 31.90 34.30
CA SER A 346 -21.22 32.68 35.53
C SER A 346 -21.94 34.00 35.37
#